data_AF-A0A1Q7X918-F1
#
_entry.id   AF-A0A1Q7X918-F1
#
_cell.length_a   1.000
_cell.length_b   1.000
_cell.length_c   1.000
_cell.angle_alpha   90.00
_cell.angle_beta   90.00
_cell.angle_gamma   90.00
#
_symmetry.space_group_name_H-M   'P 1'
#
loop_
_entity.id
_entity.type
_entity.pdbx_description
1 polymer ?
#
loop_
_entity_poly.entity_id
_entity_poly.type
_entity_poly.pdbx_seq_one_letter_code
_entity_poly.pdbx_strand_id
1 'polypeptide(L)'
;MALAEALGALGATLRHHRDLGVTELPLGGDYLLGPEDALRTQEQALQGCRRCRLCEARTTVVFGSGSARAELVVIGEGPGADEDAQGKPFVGRAGQLLTKMLESVKLSRDEVYITNTVKCFISPRVLVYTADGYRPIKDIKIGDLVLTHRGRFRPVTYVRPHETLPKGSEVIRLSLQPDEARRRPLHLTVTPEHPFLIGGIWKPAGAIKNGDRVTALGDRCEVCGRSYFVRYDRYESRTYRTCSYRCHNKRVYHNPEAREKIRRSMLAQYATGVRDAASIARRANQRTRELVALGQAKIQQLTRAERYRGRVVVAERITAGLRRGVIGFGEVELKAILDRLGARYVHLFALPDTAFLFDFCLPDDKILIEVRGPGFNGDTQLRAIGKEQLAKQRGYLVLNLWWVQIIEYPDTIEEFLRRILHNHRGEYTFVEATVVAVTQGRTRADFRLYNIGVEEDESYVAAGVVSHNCRPPSNRNPEADELATCAPFLAAQLAVLQPKVVLALGSIATQTLLKTREPIGKLRGRLHPFGSAVLIPTFHPAFLLRNPGPEYRRMAWEDLKLAKREYDRRRTR
;
A
#
# COMPACT_ATOMS: atom_id res chain seq x y z
N MET A 1 8.53 -50.08 -1.32
CA MET A 1 7.74 -49.25 -2.25
C MET A 1 7.22 -47.98 -1.61
N ALA A 2 6.47 -48.05 -0.49
CA ALA A 2 5.89 -46.87 0.18
C ALA A 2 6.89 -45.73 0.52
N LEU A 3 8.11 -46.06 0.98
CA LEU A 3 9.13 -45.04 1.27
C LEU A 3 9.62 -44.31 0.00
N ALA A 4 9.76 -45.03 -1.11
CA ALA A 4 10.18 -44.44 -2.38
C ALA A 4 9.09 -43.52 -2.95
N GLU A 5 7.82 -43.89 -2.82
CA GLU A 5 6.68 -43.04 -3.19
C GLU A 5 6.60 -41.80 -2.31
N ALA A 6 6.77 -41.94 -0.99
CA ALA A 6 6.80 -40.82 -0.05
C ALA A 6 7.94 -39.83 -0.35
N LEU A 7 9.15 -40.35 -0.64
CA LEU A 7 10.30 -39.53 -1.04
C LEU A 7 10.08 -38.85 -2.40
N GLY A 8 9.42 -39.55 -3.34
CA GLY A 8 9.02 -38.99 -4.63
C GLY A 8 8.03 -37.82 -4.48
N ALA A 9 7.01 -37.99 -3.65
CA ALA A 9 6.02 -36.95 -3.34
C ALA A 9 6.66 -35.75 -2.63
N LEU A 10 7.53 -36.00 -1.64
CA LEU A 10 8.28 -34.94 -0.97
C LEU A 10 9.15 -34.16 -1.96
N GLY A 11 9.88 -34.86 -2.84
CA GLY A 11 10.69 -34.22 -3.88
C GLY A 11 9.87 -33.36 -4.85
N ALA A 12 8.66 -33.77 -5.20
CA ALA A 12 7.76 -32.99 -6.05
C ALA A 12 7.26 -31.72 -5.34
N THR A 13 6.86 -31.83 -4.07
CA THR A 13 6.44 -30.69 -3.24
C THR A 13 7.56 -29.67 -3.05
N LEU A 14 8.78 -30.13 -2.74
CA LEU A 14 9.95 -29.25 -2.59
C LEU A 14 10.28 -28.50 -3.88
N ARG A 15 10.22 -29.18 -5.04
CA ARG A 15 10.39 -28.52 -6.36
C ARG A 15 9.31 -27.49 -6.62
N HIS A 16 8.05 -27.81 -6.33
CA HIS A 16 6.94 -26.87 -6.51
C HIS A 16 7.10 -25.61 -5.65
N HIS A 17 7.51 -25.74 -4.39
CA HIS A 17 7.74 -24.59 -3.51
C HIS A 17 8.91 -23.72 -3.96
N ARG A 18 10.02 -24.35 -4.38
CA ARG A 18 11.12 -23.65 -5.02
C ARG A 18 10.64 -22.89 -6.27
N ASP A 19 9.84 -23.54 -7.10
CA ASP A 19 9.32 -22.95 -8.33
C ASP A 19 8.33 -21.81 -8.04
N LEU A 20 7.69 -21.77 -6.86
CA LEU A 20 6.89 -20.64 -6.35
C LEU A 20 7.73 -19.52 -5.70
N GLY A 21 9.04 -19.70 -5.55
CA GLY A 21 9.96 -18.72 -4.98
C GLY A 21 10.16 -18.84 -3.46
N VAL A 22 9.79 -19.98 -2.87
CA VAL A 22 10.07 -20.28 -1.46
C VAL A 22 11.54 -20.70 -1.34
N THR A 23 12.32 -19.95 -0.54
CA THR A 23 13.77 -20.19 -0.34
C THR A 23 14.07 -20.94 0.95
N GLU A 24 13.16 -20.90 1.93
CA GLU A 24 13.29 -21.59 3.21
C GLU A 24 11.96 -22.26 3.58
N LEU A 25 12.04 -23.48 4.12
CA LEU A 25 10.91 -24.21 4.67
C LEU A 25 11.11 -24.32 6.18
N PRO A 26 10.38 -23.52 6.99
CA PRO A 26 10.49 -23.61 8.43
C PRO A 26 9.86 -24.93 8.89
N LEU A 27 10.71 -25.89 9.25
CA LEU A 27 10.29 -27.14 9.88
C LEU A 27 10.17 -26.93 11.40
N GLY A 28 9.27 -26.04 11.83
CA GLY A 28 8.84 -25.92 13.23
C GLY A 28 7.46 -26.55 13.49
N GLY A 29 7.39 -27.50 14.42
CA GLY A 29 6.25 -27.83 15.31
C GLY A 29 4.95 -28.43 14.74
N ASP A 30 4.52 -28.09 13.53
CA ASP A 30 3.10 -28.22 13.15
C ASP A 30 2.83 -29.21 11.99
N TYR A 31 3.81 -30.01 11.59
CA TYR A 31 3.73 -30.92 10.42
C TYR A 31 2.88 -32.18 10.64
N LEU A 32 2.41 -32.42 11.87
CA LEU A 32 1.48 -33.50 12.20
C LEU A 32 0.01 -33.02 12.26
N LEU A 33 -0.23 -31.74 12.02
CA LEU A 33 -1.58 -31.20 11.98
C LEU A 33 -2.36 -31.75 10.79
N GLY A 34 -3.62 -32.12 11.01
CA GLY A 34 -4.54 -32.41 9.91
C GLY A 34 -4.69 -31.18 9.00
N PRO A 35 -5.10 -31.34 7.72
CA PRO A 35 -5.21 -30.23 6.78
C PRO A 35 -6.04 -29.04 7.30
N GLU A 36 -7.09 -29.32 8.07
CA GLU A 36 -7.95 -28.29 8.70
C GLU A 36 -7.18 -27.45 9.73
N ASP A 37 -6.43 -28.11 10.61
CA ASP A 37 -5.64 -27.48 11.66
C ASP A 37 -4.46 -26.69 11.07
N ALA A 38 -3.83 -27.23 10.01
CA ALA A 38 -2.76 -26.56 9.28
C ALA A 38 -3.26 -25.28 8.59
N LEU A 39 -4.41 -25.32 7.90
CA LEU A 39 -5.02 -24.13 7.30
C LEU A 39 -5.45 -23.11 8.36
N ARG A 40 -6.04 -23.56 9.47
CA ARG A 40 -6.44 -22.68 10.58
C ARG A 40 -5.24 -21.97 11.20
N THR A 41 -4.13 -22.69 11.40
CA THR A 41 -2.88 -22.11 11.92
C THR A 41 -2.31 -21.07 10.96
N GLN A 42 -2.33 -21.35 9.65
CA GLN A 42 -1.95 -20.36 8.63
C GLN A 42 -2.85 -19.12 8.62
N GLU A 43 -4.17 -19.31 8.76
CA GLU A 43 -5.12 -18.20 8.84
C GLU A 43 -4.86 -17.31 10.07
N GLN A 44 -4.64 -17.92 11.23
CA GLN A 44 -4.31 -17.22 12.47
C GLN A 44 -3.00 -16.45 12.35
N ALA A 45 -1.95 -17.05 11.77
CA ALA A 45 -0.66 -16.39 11.53
C ALA A 45 -0.77 -15.19 10.59
N LEU A 46 -1.83 -15.12 9.78
CA LEU A 46 -2.10 -14.02 8.86
C LEU A 46 -2.97 -12.91 9.46
N GLN A 47 -3.64 -13.16 10.59
CA GLN A 47 -4.40 -12.13 11.27
C GLN A 47 -3.46 -10.98 11.67
N GLY A 48 -3.87 -9.75 11.35
CA GLY A 48 -3.04 -8.57 11.59
C GLY A 48 -1.81 -8.41 10.68
N CYS A 49 -1.64 -9.21 9.60
CA CYS A 49 -0.49 -9.15 8.70
C CYS A 49 -0.16 -7.73 8.18
N ARG A 50 1.03 -7.19 8.43
CA ARG A 50 1.45 -5.84 7.96
C ARG A 50 2.47 -5.86 6.82
N ARG A 51 2.63 -6.99 6.12
CA ARG A 51 3.70 -7.20 5.13
C ARG A 51 3.56 -6.37 3.84
N CYS A 52 2.37 -5.84 3.52
CA CYS A 52 2.16 -4.90 2.42
C CYS A 52 1.04 -3.89 2.74
N ARG A 53 1.00 -2.75 2.02
CA ARG A 53 -0.02 -1.66 2.14
C ARG A 53 -1.47 -2.07 2.17
N LEU A 54 -1.82 -3.22 1.62
CA LEU A 54 -3.22 -3.63 1.65
C LEU A 54 -3.73 -3.81 3.09
N CYS A 55 -2.82 -3.94 4.06
CA CYS A 55 -3.13 -3.90 5.49
C CYS A 55 -3.73 -2.59 5.99
N GLU A 56 -3.45 -1.47 5.33
CA GLU A 56 -3.91 -0.15 5.74
C GLU A 56 -5.38 0.10 5.40
N ALA A 57 -5.90 -0.65 4.43
CA ALA A 57 -7.20 -0.40 3.85
C ALA A 57 -8.17 -1.59 3.94
N ARG A 58 -7.69 -2.78 4.24
CA ARG A 58 -8.57 -3.94 4.50
C ARG A 58 -9.21 -3.82 5.88
N THR A 59 -10.39 -4.40 6.03
CA THR A 59 -11.04 -4.59 7.34
C THR A 59 -10.52 -5.87 7.99
N THR A 60 -10.44 -6.95 7.22
CA THR A 60 -9.86 -8.22 7.66
C THR A 60 -9.14 -8.93 6.52
N VAL A 61 -8.40 -9.98 6.85
CA VAL A 61 -7.77 -10.84 5.85
C VAL A 61 -8.80 -11.86 5.35
N VAL A 62 -8.95 -11.96 4.04
CA VAL A 62 -9.79 -12.95 3.39
C VAL A 62 -8.92 -14.14 2.99
N PHE A 63 -8.77 -15.09 3.91
CA PHE A 63 -7.81 -16.20 3.78
C PHE A 63 -8.21 -17.23 2.72
N GLY A 64 -9.39 -17.83 2.85
CA GLY A 64 -9.90 -18.91 2.01
C GLY A 64 -11.13 -19.55 2.67
N SER A 65 -11.94 -20.28 1.92
CA SER A 65 -13.05 -21.05 2.50
C SER A 65 -13.38 -22.30 1.68
N GLY A 66 -13.96 -23.30 2.35
CA GLY A 66 -14.31 -24.60 1.76
C GLY A 66 -13.54 -25.76 2.42
N SER A 67 -13.55 -26.93 1.80
CA SER A 67 -12.92 -28.12 2.38
C SER A 67 -11.40 -28.02 2.41
N ALA A 68 -10.80 -28.31 3.57
CA ALA A 68 -9.35 -28.42 3.72
C ALA A 68 -8.75 -29.65 2.99
N ARG A 69 -9.59 -30.57 2.52
CA ARG A 69 -9.22 -31.75 1.72
C ARG A 69 -9.66 -31.61 0.26
N ALA A 70 -9.96 -30.40 -0.19
CA ALA A 70 -10.47 -30.18 -1.54
C ALA A 70 -9.41 -30.50 -2.60
N GLU A 71 -9.74 -31.44 -3.50
CA GLU A 71 -8.87 -31.75 -4.64
C GLU A 71 -9.06 -30.76 -5.81
N LEU A 72 -10.10 -29.93 -5.76
CA LEU A 72 -10.33 -28.78 -6.66
C LEU A 72 -10.23 -27.47 -5.87
N VAL A 73 -9.28 -26.62 -6.28
CA VAL A 73 -9.08 -25.30 -5.69
C VAL A 73 -9.43 -24.22 -6.71
N VAL A 74 -10.24 -23.25 -6.31
CA VAL A 74 -10.62 -22.09 -7.12
C VAL A 74 -9.85 -20.86 -6.63
N ILE A 75 -9.13 -20.19 -7.53
CA ILE A 75 -8.26 -19.05 -7.17
C ILE A 75 -8.66 -17.80 -7.97
N GLY A 76 -9.11 -16.77 -7.25
CA GLY A 76 -9.38 -15.44 -7.78
C GLY A 76 -8.20 -14.46 -7.65
N GLU A 77 -8.42 -13.21 -8.04
CA GLU A 77 -7.41 -12.14 -8.01
C GLU A 77 -7.22 -11.57 -6.60
N GLY A 78 -8.29 -11.09 -6.00
CA GLY A 78 -8.31 -10.43 -4.70
C GLY A 78 -9.75 -10.29 -4.20
N PRO A 79 -9.96 -10.14 -2.87
CA PRO A 79 -11.30 -9.93 -2.32
C PRO A 79 -11.89 -8.60 -2.81
N GLY A 80 -13.22 -8.56 -2.92
CA GLY A 80 -14.00 -7.33 -3.03
C GLY A 80 -14.40 -6.80 -1.66
N ALA A 81 -15.24 -5.75 -1.64
CA ALA A 81 -15.63 -5.08 -0.40
C ALA A 81 -16.51 -5.98 0.50
N ASP A 82 -17.40 -6.78 -0.09
CA ASP A 82 -18.26 -7.69 0.67
C ASP A 82 -17.43 -8.82 1.29
N GLU A 83 -16.43 -9.33 0.55
CA GLU A 83 -15.48 -10.31 1.04
C GLU A 83 -14.61 -9.74 2.18
N ASP A 84 -14.12 -8.51 2.04
CA ASP A 84 -13.33 -7.80 3.05
C ASP A 84 -14.08 -7.63 4.36
N ALA A 85 -15.37 -7.28 4.29
CA ALA A 85 -16.19 -7.07 5.47
C ALA A 85 -16.50 -8.39 6.19
N GLN A 86 -16.66 -9.48 5.44
CA GLN A 86 -17.08 -10.78 5.98
C GLN A 86 -15.91 -11.74 6.25
N GLY A 87 -14.69 -11.42 5.80
CA GLY A 87 -13.53 -12.32 5.87
C GLY A 87 -13.62 -13.56 4.96
N LYS A 88 -14.67 -13.69 4.15
CA LYS A 88 -14.94 -14.88 3.33
C LYS A 88 -14.83 -14.57 1.84
N PRO A 89 -14.14 -15.39 1.03
CA PRO A 89 -13.95 -15.13 -0.39
C PRO A 89 -15.23 -15.42 -1.19
N PHE A 90 -15.45 -14.62 -2.24
CA PHE A 90 -16.55 -14.79 -3.19
C PHE A 90 -17.91 -14.91 -2.49
N VAL A 91 -18.27 -13.90 -1.69
CA VAL A 91 -19.59 -13.76 -1.04
C VAL A 91 -20.48 -12.70 -1.70
N GLY A 92 -19.90 -11.76 -2.45
CA GLY A 92 -20.67 -10.77 -3.22
C GLY A 92 -21.31 -11.35 -4.48
N ARG A 93 -21.83 -10.48 -5.37
CA ARG A 93 -22.50 -10.91 -6.63
C ARG A 93 -21.66 -11.84 -7.51
N ALA A 94 -20.35 -11.57 -7.61
CA ALA A 94 -19.43 -12.43 -8.35
C ALA A 94 -19.34 -13.83 -7.72
N GLY A 95 -19.42 -13.89 -6.38
CA GLY A 95 -19.47 -15.14 -5.64
C GLY A 95 -20.77 -15.91 -5.77
N GLN A 96 -21.90 -15.22 -5.82
CA GLN A 96 -23.20 -15.85 -6.13
C GLN A 96 -23.19 -16.49 -7.52
N LEU A 97 -22.61 -15.81 -8.52
CA LEU A 97 -22.45 -16.39 -9.85
C LEU A 97 -21.46 -17.57 -9.83
N LEU A 98 -20.34 -17.48 -9.12
CA LEU A 98 -19.41 -18.59 -8.96
C LEU A 98 -20.10 -19.82 -8.36
N THR A 99 -20.97 -19.61 -7.38
CA THR A 99 -21.76 -20.67 -6.74
C THR A 99 -22.65 -21.37 -7.78
N LYS A 100 -23.42 -20.61 -8.55
CA LYS A 100 -24.25 -21.14 -9.66
C LYS A 100 -23.41 -21.86 -10.73
N MET A 101 -22.21 -21.36 -11.00
CA MET A 101 -21.28 -22.01 -11.92
C MET A 101 -20.89 -23.39 -11.39
N LEU A 102 -20.40 -23.49 -10.15
CA LEU A 102 -20.04 -24.78 -9.53
C LEU A 102 -21.23 -25.76 -9.50
N GLU A 103 -22.40 -25.28 -9.10
CA GLU A 103 -23.63 -26.07 -9.06
C GLU A 103 -24.00 -26.64 -10.44
N SER A 104 -23.77 -25.87 -11.52
CA SER A 104 -24.05 -26.32 -12.90
C SER A 104 -23.21 -27.52 -13.36
N VAL A 105 -22.11 -27.81 -12.66
CA VAL A 105 -21.28 -29.00 -12.88
C VAL A 105 -21.33 -29.98 -11.70
N LYS A 106 -22.37 -29.87 -10.86
CA LYS A 106 -22.62 -30.72 -9.68
C LYS A 106 -21.47 -30.69 -8.67
N LEU A 107 -20.94 -29.49 -8.41
CA LEU A 107 -20.01 -29.23 -7.31
C LEU A 107 -20.62 -28.21 -6.36
N SER A 108 -20.55 -28.48 -5.06
CA SER A 108 -20.91 -27.52 -4.02
C SER A 108 -19.68 -26.71 -3.57
N ARG A 109 -19.93 -25.59 -2.87
CA ARG A 109 -18.85 -24.77 -2.29
C ARG A 109 -18.07 -25.48 -1.20
N ASP A 110 -18.71 -26.43 -0.51
CA ASP A 110 -18.10 -27.16 0.60
C ASP A 110 -17.18 -28.28 0.11
N GLU A 111 -17.36 -28.74 -1.13
CA GLU A 111 -16.49 -29.74 -1.77
C GLU A 111 -15.20 -29.16 -2.37
N VAL A 112 -15.18 -27.85 -2.62
CA VAL A 112 -14.03 -27.14 -3.20
C VAL A 112 -13.36 -26.26 -2.15
N TYR A 113 -12.18 -25.76 -2.43
CA TYR A 113 -11.58 -24.68 -1.64
C TYR A 113 -11.43 -23.43 -2.50
N ILE A 114 -11.90 -22.29 -2.02
CA ILE A 114 -11.94 -21.03 -2.75
C ILE A 114 -11.03 -20.03 -2.06
N THR A 115 -10.14 -19.40 -2.81
CA THR A 115 -9.23 -18.37 -2.29
C THR A 115 -8.83 -17.35 -3.37
N ASN A 116 -7.92 -16.44 -3.05
CA ASN A 116 -7.43 -15.39 -3.96
C ASN A 116 -5.91 -15.34 -3.99
N THR A 117 -5.32 -14.81 -5.07
CA THR A 117 -3.88 -14.55 -5.14
C THR A 117 -3.40 -13.52 -4.14
N VAL A 118 -4.26 -12.54 -3.81
CA VAL A 118 -4.03 -11.58 -2.73
C VAL A 118 -5.14 -11.71 -1.70
N LYS A 119 -4.81 -11.77 -0.40
CA LYS A 119 -5.80 -11.99 0.68
C LYS A 119 -6.46 -10.71 1.21
N CYS A 120 -6.05 -9.54 0.74
CA CYS A 120 -6.44 -8.26 1.30
C CYS A 120 -7.19 -7.42 0.28
N PHE A 121 -8.19 -6.66 0.74
CA PHE A 121 -9.00 -5.81 -0.13
C PHE A 121 -8.21 -4.64 -0.69
N ILE A 122 -8.40 -4.43 -2.00
CA ILE A 122 -7.81 -3.31 -2.72
C ILE A 122 -8.82 -2.18 -2.72
N SER A 123 -8.80 -1.38 -1.66
CA SER A 123 -9.68 -0.22 -1.55
C SER A 123 -9.46 0.77 -2.70
N PRO A 124 -10.53 1.44 -3.19
CA PRO A 124 -10.39 2.62 -4.03
C PRO A 124 -9.45 3.61 -3.34
N ARG A 125 -8.38 3.93 -4.06
CA ARG A 125 -7.15 4.56 -3.56
C ARG A 125 -7.17 6.08 -3.66
N VAL A 126 -8.34 6.71 -3.81
CA VAL A 126 -8.37 8.16 -3.95
C VAL A 126 -7.92 8.79 -2.65
N LEU A 127 -6.70 9.32 -2.66
CA LEU A 127 -6.08 9.95 -1.52
C LEU A 127 -6.46 11.42 -1.51
N VAL A 128 -7.07 11.89 -0.42
CA VAL A 128 -7.35 13.29 -0.14
C VAL A 128 -6.20 13.85 0.71
N TYR A 129 -5.71 15.04 0.37
CA TYR A 129 -4.66 15.69 1.15
C TYR A 129 -5.26 16.36 2.39
N THR A 130 -4.93 15.81 3.56
CA THR A 130 -5.38 16.28 4.86
C THR A 130 -4.27 17.00 5.62
N ALA A 131 -4.60 17.67 6.73
CA ALA A 131 -3.62 18.30 7.62
C ALA A 131 -2.57 17.30 8.14
N ASP A 132 -2.91 16.02 8.21
CA ASP A 132 -2.00 14.94 8.61
C ASP A 132 -1.32 14.24 7.43
N GLY A 133 -1.58 14.69 6.20
CA GLY A 133 -1.09 14.11 4.95
C GLY A 133 -2.16 13.39 4.14
N TYR A 134 -1.74 12.61 3.14
CA TYR A 134 -2.66 11.91 2.25
C TYR A 134 -3.39 10.75 2.95
N ARG A 135 -4.72 10.85 3.03
CA ARG A 135 -5.60 9.82 3.58
C ARG A 135 -6.60 9.34 2.51
N PRO A 136 -6.99 8.06 2.46
CA PRO A 136 -7.98 7.56 1.52
C PRO A 136 -9.31 8.23 1.81
N ILE A 137 -10.04 8.58 0.77
CA ILE A 137 -11.31 9.31 0.88
C ILE A 137 -12.33 8.58 1.77
N LYS A 138 -12.30 7.25 1.78
CA LYS A 138 -13.17 6.42 2.63
C LYS A 138 -12.88 6.53 4.13
N ASP A 139 -11.68 6.99 4.49
CA ASP A 139 -11.24 7.13 5.88
C ASP A 139 -11.41 8.58 6.38
N ILE A 140 -11.87 9.49 5.51
CA ILE A 140 -12.14 10.89 5.87
C ILE A 140 -13.43 10.98 6.69
N LYS A 141 -13.41 11.77 7.75
CA LYS A 141 -14.51 11.99 8.69
C LYS A 141 -14.91 13.46 8.73
N ILE A 142 -16.13 13.74 9.18
CA ILE A 142 -16.56 15.11 9.48
C ILE A 142 -15.60 15.73 10.49
N GLY A 143 -15.16 16.96 10.23
CA GLY A 143 -14.17 17.68 11.03
C GLY A 143 -12.72 17.44 10.62
N ASP A 144 -12.41 16.41 9.81
CA ASP A 144 -11.06 16.26 9.25
C ASP A 144 -10.72 17.49 8.39
N LEU A 145 -9.50 17.99 8.52
CA LEU A 145 -9.03 19.17 7.79
C LEU A 145 -8.43 18.76 6.44
N VAL A 146 -8.94 19.29 5.33
CA VAL A 146 -8.47 19.02 3.97
C VAL A 146 -7.98 20.27 3.25
N LEU A 147 -6.94 20.14 2.42
CA LEU A 147 -6.35 21.28 1.72
C LEU A 147 -7.22 21.70 0.52
N THR A 148 -7.63 22.97 0.51
CA THR A 148 -8.39 23.58 -0.59
C THR A 148 -7.46 24.16 -1.66
N HIS A 149 -8.02 24.48 -2.83
CA HIS A 149 -7.29 25.15 -3.91
C HIS A 149 -6.75 26.54 -3.55
N ARG A 150 -7.23 27.12 -2.45
CA ARG A 150 -6.78 28.41 -1.90
C ARG A 150 -5.57 28.26 -0.97
N GLY A 151 -5.01 27.06 -0.84
CA GLY A 151 -3.83 26.81 -0.01
C GLY A 151 -4.13 26.84 1.49
N ARG A 152 -5.37 26.55 1.90
CA ARG A 152 -5.79 26.54 3.31
C ARG A 152 -6.46 25.23 3.66
N PHE A 153 -6.32 24.80 4.91
CA PHE A 153 -7.07 23.67 5.43
C PHE A 153 -8.46 24.09 5.87
N ARG A 154 -9.48 23.34 5.45
CA ARG A 154 -10.87 23.54 5.83
C ARG A 154 -11.48 22.25 6.35
N PRO A 155 -12.38 22.32 7.35
CA PRO A 155 -13.02 21.14 7.90
C PRO A 155 -13.97 20.52 6.87
N VAL A 156 -13.98 19.19 6.86
CA VAL A 156 -14.99 18.42 6.15
C VAL A 156 -16.33 18.57 6.87
N THR A 157 -17.34 19.08 6.17
CA THR A 157 -18.66 19.39 6.72
C THR A 157 -19.63 18.21 6.60
N TYR A 158 -19.44 17.35 5.60
CA TYR A 158 -20.17 16.09 5.47
C TYR A 158 -19.31 15.03 4.78
N VAL A 159 -19.61 13.75 5.07
CA VAL A 159 -19.09 12.61 4.33
C VAL A 159 -20.29 11.79 3.89
N ARG A 160 -20.48 11.64 2.58
CA ARG A 160 -21.60 10.87 2.03
C ARG A 160 -21.07 9.83 1.05
N PRO A 161 -21.32 8.52 1.26
CA PRO A 161 -21.27 7.58 0.16
C PRO A 161 -22.43 7.93 -0.79
N HIS A 162 -22.12 8.73 -1.81
CA HIS A 162 -23.12 9.50 -2.57
C HIS A 162 -24.11 8.59 -3.30
N GLU A 163 -23.57 7.54 -3.93
CA GLU A 163 -24.34 6.69 -4.82
C GLU A 163 -23.55 5.43 -5.18
N THR A 164 -24.25 4.34 -5.46
CA THR A 164 -23.65 3.22 -6.19
C THR A 164 -23.88 3.48 -7.67
N LEU A 165 -22.82 3.79 -8.43
CA LEU A 165 -22.91 3.79 -9.89
C LEU A 165 -23.26 2.38 -10.33
N PRO A 166 -24.40 2.15 -11.01
CA PRO A 166 -24.67 0.84 -11.57
C PRO A 166 -23.61 0.49 -12.62
N LYS A 167 -23.42 -0.80 -12.85
CA LYS A 167 -22.67 -1.29 -14.01
C LYS A 167 -23.21 -0.63 -15.29
N GLY A 168 -22.31 -0.11 -16.12
CA GLY A 168 -22.65 0.52 -17.39
C GLY A 168 -22.76 2.04 -17.34
N SER A 169 -22.69 2.65 -16.14
CA SER A 169 -22.62 4.10 -15.99
C SER A 169 -21.42 4.68 -16.74
N GLU A 170 -21.59 5.86 -17.33
CA GLU A 170 -20.53 6.53 -18.08
C GLU A 170 -19.41 6.99 -17.16
N VAL A 171 -18.17 6.84 -17.66
CA VAL A 171 -16.96 7.31 -16.98
C VAL A 171 -16.01 7.90 -18.00
N ILE A 172 -15.16 8.80 -17.51
CA ILE A 172 -14.11 9.45 -18.27
C ILE A 172 -12.79 9.13 -17.60
N ARG A 173 -11.85 8.66 -18.40
CA ARG A 173 -10.46 8.46 -18.00
C ARG A 173 -9.63 9.64 -18.48
N LEU A 174 -9.14 10.44 -17.55
CA LEU A 174 -8.20 11.52 -17.79
C LEU A 174 -6.78 11.02 -17.54
N SER A 175 -5.86 11.32 -18.45
CA SER A 175 -4.43 11.06 -18.29
C SER A 175 -3.70 12.39 -18.20
N LEU A 176 -3.16 12.70 -17.04
CA LEU A 176 -2.47 13.94 -16.74
C LEU A 176 -0.96 13.70 -16.75
N GLN A 177 -0.24 14.50 -17.53
CA GLN A 177 1.22 14.42 -17.59
C GLN A 177 1.82 15.41 -16.58
N PRO A 178 2.57 14.92 -15.57
CA PRO A 178 3.50 15.78 -14.85
C PRO A 178 4.62 16.20 -15.81
N ASP A 179 4.94 17.50 -15.85
CA ASP A 179 5.89 18.09 -16.81
C ASP A 179 7.19 17.28 -17.02
N GLU A 180 7.62 17.24 -18.29
CA GLU A 180 8.77 16.55 -18.89
C GLU A 180 8.80 14.99 -18.87
N ALA A 181 8.15 14.43 -19.90
CA ALA A 181 8.43 13.23 -20.74
C ALA A 181 8.79 11.84 -20.15
N ARG A 182 9.25 11.68 -18.91
CA ARG A 182 9.65 10.35 -18.38
C ARG A 182 8.88 9.85 -17.17
N ARG A 183 8.01 10.67 -16.57
CA ARG A 183 7.09 10.18 -15.53
C ARG A 183 5.82 9.65 -16.17
N ARG A 184 5.36 8.46 -15.74
CA ARG A 184 4.10 7.88 -16.21
C ARG A 184 2.95 8.86 -15.93
N PRO A 185 2.01 9.06 -16.87
CA PRO A 185 0.84 9.89 -16.64
C PRO A 185 0.07 9.43 -15.39
N LEU A 186 -0.48 10.39 -14.64
CA LEU A 186 -1.49 10.11 -13.64
C LEU A 186 -2.80 9.82 -14.36
N HIS A 187 -3.38 8.65 -14.10
CA HIS A 187 -4.67 8.28 -14.66
C HIS A 187 -5.77 8.44 -13.61
N LEU A 188 -6.76 9.27 -13.91
CA LEU A 188 -7.95 9.46 -13.10
C LEU A 188 -9.15 8.88 -13.86
N THR A 189 -9.98 8.10 -13.19
CA THR A 189 -11.25 7.65 -13.76
C THR A 189 -12.37 8.23 -12.92
N VAL A 190 -13.27 8.97 -13.55
CA VAL A 190 -14.27 9.84 -12.93
C VAL A 190 -15.58 9.79 -13.70
N THR A 191 -16.69 10.22 -13.10
CA THR A 191 -17.93 10.44 -13.86
C THR A 191 -17.83 11.67 -14.76
N PRO A 192 -18.60 11.76 -15.86
CA PRO A 192 -18.61 12.95 -16.73
C PRO A 192 -18.83 14.27 -15.99
N GLU A 193 -19.71 14.30 -14.99
CA GLU A 193 -20.00 15.51 -14.22
C GLU A 193 -18.95 15.88 -13.18
N HIS A 194 -17.89 15.08 -12.99
CA HIS A 194 -16.93 15.33 -11.93
C HIS A 194 -16.12 16.61 -12.20
N PRO A 195 -16.17 17.64 -11.34
CA PRO A 195 -15.60 18.94 -11.64
C PRO A 195 -14.10 19.02 -11.33
N PHE A 196 -13.34 19.58 -12.28
CA PHE A 196 -11.94 19.94 -12.13
C PHE A 196 -11.76 21.44 -12.27
N LEU A 197 -10.79 21.99 -11.54
CA LEU A 197 -10.40 23.38 -11.69
C LEU A 197 -9.45 23.50 -12.90
N ILE A 198 -9.86 24.25 -13.91
CA ILE A 198 -9.11 24.49 -15.15
C ILE A 198 -9.04 25.98 -15.39
N GLY A 199 -7.85 26.57 -15.27
CA GLY A 199 -7.65 28.02 -15.43
C GLY A 199 -8.50 28.85 -14.46
N GLY A 200 -8.72 28.37 -13.23
CA GLY A 200 -9.54 29.02 -12.21
C GLY A 200 -11.06 28.83 -12.37
N ILE A 201 -11.51 28.06 -13.37
CA ILE A 201 -12.93 27.80 -13.62
C ILE A 201 -13.23 26.31 -13.41
N TRP A 202 -14.31 26.01 -12.70
CA TRP A 202 -14.80 24.63 -12.54
C TRP A 202 -15.39 24.12 -13.85
N LYS A 203 -14.86 23.01 -14.35
CA LYS A 203 -15.37 22.34 -15.55
C LYS A 203 -15.62 20.86 -15.26
N PRO A 204 -16.75 20.29 -15.71
CA PRO A 204 -17.01 18.86 -15.58
C PRO A 204 -16.02 18.07 -16.45
N ALA A 205 -15.66 16.86 -16.02
CA ALA A 205 -14.75 15.96 -16.73
C ALA A 205 -15.16 15.72 -18.18
N GLY A 206 -16.47 15.75 -18.49
CA GLY A 206 -17.05 15.63 -19.82
C GLY A 206 -16.66 16.74 -20.78
N ALA A 207 -16.34 17.92 -20.26
CA ALA A 207 -15.95 19.08 -21.05
C ALA A 207 -14.42 19.19 -21.26
N ILE A 208 -13.63 18.33 -20.61
CA ILE A 208 -12.16 18.39 -20.66
C ILE A 208 -11.64 17.77 -21.96
N LYS A 209 -10.67 18.43 -22.59
CA LYS A 209 -10.04 18.04 -23.86
C LYS A 209 -8.54 17.82 -23.67
N ASN A 210 -7.92 17.10 -24.63
CA ASN A 210 -6.46 16.99 -24.68
C ASN A 210 -5.83 18.39 -24.83
N GLY A 211 -4.81 18.68 -24.04
CA GLY A 211 -4.16 19.98 -23.97
C GLY A 211 -4.70 20.89 -22.86
N ASP A 212 -5.89 20.61 -22.30
CA ASP A 212 -6.38 21.36 -21.15
C ASP A 212 -5.43 21.21 -19.95
N ARG A 213 -5.37 22.26 -19.13
CA ARG A 213 -4.49 22.33 -17.96
C ARG A 213 -5.32 22.30 -16.69
N VAL A 214 -5.14 21.23 -15.93
CA VAL A 214 -5.84 21.01 -14.66
C VAL A 214 -4.97 21.51 -13.53
N THR A 215 -5.54 22.31 -12.64
CA THR A 215 -4.85 22.79 -11.45
C THR A 215 -4.55 21.62 -10.51
N ALA A 216 -3.29 21.52 -10.10
CA ALA A 216 -2.78 20.43 -9.29
C ALA A 216 -1.81 20.93 -8.23
N LEU A 217 -1.66 20.17 -7.14
CA LEU A 217 -0.68 20.46 -6.11
C LEU A 217 0.73 20.17 -6.65
N GLY A 218 1.57 21.18 -6.66
CA GLY A 218 2.96 21.12 -7.08
C GLY A 218 3.95 21.31 -5.94
N ASP A 219 5.23 21.13 -6.26
CA ASP A 219 6.36 21.37 -5.36
C ASP A 219 7.52 21.96 -6.16
N ARG A 220 8.51 22.52 -5.47
CA ARG A 220 9.68 23.16 -6.06
C ARG A 220 10.87 22.21 -6.10
N CYS A 221 11.49 22.07 -7.26
CA CYS A 221 12.65 21.21 -7.41
C CYS A 221 13.89 21.82 -6.74
N GLU A 222 14.53 21.08 -5.84
CA GLU A 222 15.75 21.53 -5.14
C GLU A 222 16.99 21.62 -6.05
N VAL A 223 16.94 21.01 -7.24
CA VAL A 223 18.07 20.97 -8.17
C VAL A 223 17.93 21.99 -9.29
N CYS A 224 16.71 22.14 -9.82
CA CYS A 224 16.41 22.95 -10.99
C CYS A 224 15.63 24.23 -10.64
N GLY A 225 15.12 24.36 -9.41
CA GLY A 225 14.32 25.48 -8.94
C GLY A 225 12.90 25.58 -9.52
N ARG A 226 12.57 24.82 -10.57
CA ARG A 226 11.26 24.84 -11.23
C ARG A 226 10.19 24.13 -10.38
N SER A 227 8.98 24.66 -10.40
CA SER A 227 7.79 24.00 -9.87
C SER A 227 7.39 22.83 -10.77
N TYR A 228 6.87 21.75 -10.20
CA TYR A 228 6.42 20.59 -10.95
C TYR A 228 5.24 19.91 -10.27
N PHE A 229 4.41 19.22 -11.05
CA PHE A 229 3.30 18.42 -10.53
C PHE A 229 3.84 17.19 -9.79
N VAL A 230 3.53 17.10 -8.50
CA VAL A 230 3.94 15.97 -7.66
C VAL A 230 2.88 14.89 -7.75
N ARG A 231 3.31 13.69 -8.17
CA ARG A 231 2.49 12.51 -7.98
C ARG A 231 2.67 12.05 -6.53
N TYR A 232 1.60 12.10 -5.77
CA TYR A 232 1.59 11.55 -4.42
C TYR A 232 1.12 10.10 -4.48
N ASP A 233 2.07 9.17 -4.48
CA ASP A 233 1.79 7.83 -3.98
C ASP A 233 2.04 7.82 -2.47
N ARG A 234 1.35 6.93 -1.77
CA ARG A 234 1.31 6.91 -0.29
C ARG A 234 2.65 6.54 0.36
N TYR A 235 3.71 6.31 -0.42
CA TYR A 235 4.85 5.51 0.02
C TYR A 235 6.11 6.28 0.38
N GLU A 236 6.18 7.57 0.05
CA GLU A 236 7.39 8.31 0.31
C GLU A 236 7.05 9.79 0.54
N SER A 237 7.28 10.29 1.75
CA SER A 237 7.50 11.72 1.94
C SER A 237 8.45 12.23 0.87
N ARG A 238 7.93 13.01 -0.08
CA ARG A 238 8.75 13.84 -0.98
C ARG A 238 9.99 13.13 -1.56
N THR A 239 9.95 11.85 -1.92
CA THR A 239 11.23 11.15 -2.22
C THR A 239 11.98 11.74 -3.39
N TYR A 240 11.26 12.47 -4.23
CA TYR A 240 11.85 13.24 -5.30
C TYR A 240 11.31 14.66 -5.22
N ARG A 241 11.93 15.50 -4.37
CA ARG A 241 11.95 16.98 -4.50
C ARG A 241 12.66 17.45 -5.77
N THR A 242 12.46 16.72 -6.86
CA THR A 242 13.15 16.92 -8.12
C THR A 242 12.15 16.83 -9.26
N CYS A 243 12.22 17.83 -10.14
CA CYS A 243 11.31 18.02 -11.27
C CYS A 243 11.34 16.87 -12.28
N SER A 244 12.50 16.21 -12.45
CA SER A 244 12.68 15.15 -13.44
C SER A 244 13.69 14.11 -13.00
N TYR A 245 13.75 12.97 -13.71
CA TYR A 245 14.75 11.93 -13.48
C TYR A 245 16.19 12.46 -13.67
N ARG A 246 16.38 13.42 -14.58
CA ARG A 246 17.69 14.09 -14.78
C ARG A 246 18.09 14.87 -13.53
N CYS A 247 17.17 15.62 -12.95
CA CYS A 247 17.40 16.36 -11.71
C CYS A 247 17.58 15.43 -10.52
N HIS A 248 16.81 14.34 -10.45
CA HIS A 248 17.02 13.29 -9.45
C HIS A 248 18.45 12.74 -9.51
N ASN A 249 18.91 12.33 -10.70
CA ASN A 249 20.26 11.82 -10.87
C ASN A 249 21.30 12.86 -10.49
N LYS A 250 21.14 14.13 -10.89
CA LYS A 250 22.06 15.22 -10.52
C LYS A 250 22.15 15.37 -8.99
N ARG A 251 21.02 15.31 -8.27
CA ARG A 251 20.99 15.30 -6.79
C ARG A 251 21.80 14.13 -6.24
N VAL A 252 21.59 12.92 -6.77
CA VAL A 252 22.27 11.70 -6.30
C VAL A 252 23.76 11.75 -6.61
N TYR A 253 24.18 12.19 -7.79
CA TYR A 253 25.59 12.21 -8.17
C TYR A 253 26.43 13.21 -7.36
N HIS A 254 25.84 14.34 -6.97
CA HIS A 254 26.56 15.43 -6.29
C HIS A 254 26.36 15.46 -4.77
N ASN A 255 25.56 14.57 -4.18
CA ASN A 255 25.36 14.47 -2.73
C ASN A 255 25.97 13.15 -2.18
N PRO A 256 27.13 13.20 -1.49
CA PRO A 256 27.79 12.02 -0.92
C PRO A 256 26.92 11.22 0.07
N GLU A 257 26.12 11.90 0.89
CA GLU A 257 25.22 11.26 1.85
C GLU A 257 24.06 10.53 1.16
N ALA A 258 23.51 11.13 0.10
CA ALA A 258 22.47 10.49 -0.71
C ALA A 258 23.01 9.23 -1.41
N ARG A 259 24.25 9.26 -1.90
CA ARG A 259 24.93 8.07 -2.47
C ARG A 259 25.10 6.99 -1.43
N GLU A 260 25.53 7.35 -0.23
CA GLU A 260 25.73 6.41 0.86
C GLU A 260 24.41 5.80 1.37
N LYS A 261 23.34 6.59 1.45
CA LYS A 261 21.99 6.11 1.80
C LYS A 261 21.46 5.12 0.76
N ILE A 262 21.59 5.43 -0.53
CA ILE A 262 21.22 4.52 -1.62
C ILE A 262 22.10 3.26 -1.60
N ARG A 263 23.40 3.38 -1.32
CA ARG A 263 24.32 2.25 -1.18
C ARG A 263 23.91 1.33 -0.04
N ARG A 264 23.60 1.87 1.14
CA ARG A 264 23.10 1.09 2.29
C ARG A 264 21.78 0.40 1.99
N SER A 265 20.84 1.12 1.36
CA SER A 265 19.56 0.55 0.92
C SER A 265 19.76 -0.59 -0.08
N MET A 266 20.65 -0.43 -1.06
CA MET A 266 21.04 -1.50 -2.00
C MET A 266 21.65 -2.69 -1.27
N LEU A 267 22.59 -2.48 -0.35
CA LEU A 267 23.23 -3.54 0.43
C LEU A 267 22.21 -4.29 1.30
N ALA A 268 21.25 -3.59 1.90
CA ALA A 268 20.16 -4.21 2.64
C ALA A 268 19.22 -5.03 1.72
N GLN A 269 18.92 -4.53 0.52
CA GLN A 269 18.13 -5.26 -0.48
C GLN A 269 18.87 -6.50 -1.03
N TYR A 270 20.20 -6.46 -1.14
CA TYR A 270 21.01 -7.63 -1.47
C TYR A 270 21.04 -8.64 -0.31
N ALA A 271 21.20 -8.16 0.92
CA ALA A 271 21.22 -9.01 2.11
C ALA A 271 19.88 -9.72 2.37
N THR A 272 18.77 -9.10 1.95
CA THR A 272 17.41 -9.66 2.09
C THR A 272 16.96 -10.46 0.86
N GLY A 273 17.80 -10.58 -0.17
CA GLY A 273 17.46 -11.30 -1.41
C GLY A 273 16.41 -10.60 -2.30
N VAL A 274 15.88 -9.45 -1.87
CA VAL A 274 14.93 -8.60 -2.64
C VAL A 274 15.55 -8.12 -3.95
N ARG A 275 16.88 -7.98 -3.98
CA ARG A 275 17.67 -7.72 -5.20
C ARG A 275 18.65 -8.87 -5.43
N ASP A 276 18.62 -9.44 -6.63
CA ASP A 276 19.62 -10.39 -7.09
C ASP A 276 20.89 -9.65 -7.55
N ALA A 277 22.02 -9.90 -6.91
CA ALA A 277 23.34 -9.37 -7.28
C ALA A 277 23.74 -9.76 -8.72
N ALA A 278 23.30 -10.94 -9.20
CA ALA A 278 23.64 -11.46 -10.52
C ALA A 278 22.84 -10.80 -11.67
N SER A 279 21.68 -10.21 -11.37
CA SER A 279 20.84 -9.51 -12.35
C SER A 279 21.51 -8.25 -12.94
N ILE A 280 22.24 -7.49 -12.11
CA ILE A 280 22.94 -6.26 -12.53
C ILE A 280 24.34 -6.56 -13.08
N ALA A 281 25.00 -7.62 -12.58
CA ALA A 281 26.32 -8.08 -13.04
C ALA A 281 26.39 -8.47 -14.53
N ARG A 282 25.23 -8.71 -15.17
CA ARG A 282 25.12 -8.98 -16.62
C ARG A 282 25.08 -7.72 -17.50
N ARG A 283 24.89 -6.52 -16.94
CA ARG A 283 24.80 -5.26 -17.74
C ARG A 283 25.75 -4.15 -17.35
N ALA A 284 26.39 -4.19 -16.17
CA ALA A 284 27.17 -3.04 -15.69
C ALA A 284 28.68 -3.36 -15.48
N ASN A 285 29.47 -2.98 -16.49
CA ASN A 285 30.85 -2.50 -16.44
C ASN A 285 31.97 -3.42 -15.93
N GLN A 286 32.77 -3.86 -16.92
CA GLN A 286 34.09 -4.51 -16.86
C GLN A 286 35.09 -3.85 -15.89
N ARG A 287 35.02 -2.53 -15.71
CA ARG A 287 35.90 -1.75 -14.83
C ARG A 287 35.78 -2.06 -13.33
N THR A 288 34.62 -2.56 -12.89
CA THR A 288 34.42 -3.00 -11.50
C THR A 288 35.12 -4.34 -11.23
N ARG A 289 35.28 -5.18 -12.27
CA ARG A 289 35.98 -6.47 -12.17
C ARG A 289 37.50 -6.29 -12.04
N GLU A 290 38.05 -5.27 -12.70
CA GLU A 290 39.47 -4.90 -12.59
C GLU A 290 39.83 -4.35 -11.21
N LEU A 291 38.96 -3.52 -10.61
CA LEU A 291 39.18 -2.97 -9.27
C LEU A 291 39.12 -4.02 -8.15
N VAL A 292 38.32 -5.07 -8.33
CA VAL A 292 38.27 -6.22 -7.40
C VAL A 292 39.46 -7.15 -7.61
N ALA A 293 39.93 -7.34 -8.85
CA ALA A 293 41.12 -8.14 -9.16
C ALA A 293 42.43 -7.51 -8.66
N LEU A 294 42.48 -6.19 -8.49
CA LEU A 294 43.65 -5.45 -7.99
C LEU A 294 43.82 -5.47 -6.46
N GLY A 295 43.01 -6.24 -5.72
CA GLY A 295 43.30 -6.56 -4.32
C GLY A 295 43.32 -5.40 -3.32
N GLN A 296 42.76 -4.23 -3.67
CA GLN A 296 42.72 -3.07 -2.78
C GLN A 296 41.33 -2.84 -2.19
N ALA A 297 41.00 -3.61 -1.16
CA ALA A 297 40.08 -3.18 -0.10
C ALA A 297 40.32 -4.01 1.17
N LYS A 298 41.29 -3.61 1.99
CA LYS A 298 41.28 -3.99 3.42
C LYS A 298 40.14 -3.22 4.09
N ILE A 299 39.07 -3.92 4.47
CA ILE A 299 38.11 -3.47 5.47
C ILE A 299 38.22 -4.45 6.64
N GLN A 300 39.15 -4.20 7.56
CA GLN A 300 39.06 -4.73 8.92
C GLN A 300 38.15 -3.79 9.70
N GLN A 301 36.95 -4.25 10.07
CA GLN A 301 36.65 -4.95 11.33
C GLN A 301 36.71 -4.01 12.53
N LEU A 302 35.57 -3.36 12.80
CA LEU A 302 35.15 -3.01 14.15
C LEU A 302 33.88 -3.79 14.43
N THR A 303 33.85 -4.52 15.54
CA THR A 303 32.69 -5.26 16.00
C THR A 303 31.58 -4.31 16.49
N ARG A 304 30.35 -4.82 16.53
CA ARG A 304 29.17 -4.09 17.04
C ARG A 304 29.36 -3.60 18.48
N ALA A 305 30.18 -4.28 19.27
CA ALA A 305 30.54 -3.93 20.64
C ALA A 305 31.52 -2.74 20.74
N GLU A 306 32.43 -2.59 19.77
CA GLU A 306 33.39 -1.47 19.74
C GLU A 306 32.74 -0.16 19.28
N ARG A 307 31.75 -0.24 18.39
CA ARG A 307 30.88 0.91 18.06
C ARG A 307 29.97 1.34 19.22
N TYR A 308 29.73 0.46 20.18
CA TYR A 308 28.90 0.73 21.35
C TYR A 308 29.69 1.51 22.42
N ARG A 309 30.97 1.19 22.65
CA ARG A 309 31.81 1.91 23.63
C ARG A 309 32.15 3.35 23.23
N GLY A 310 32.29 3.64 21.93
CA GLY A 310 32.57 5.00 21.45
C GLY A 310 31.38 5.98 21.52
N ARG A 311 30.15 5.50 21.77
CA ARG A 311 28.94 6.35 21.85
C ARG A 311 28.49 6.66 23.28
N VAL A 312 28.94 5.89 24.27
CA VAL A 312 28.63 6.13 25.69
C VAL A 312 29.36 7.37 26.23
N VAL A 313 30.54 7.70 25.69
CA VAL A 313 31.32 8.89 26.12
C VAL A 313 30.73 10.22 25.61
N VAL A 314 29.84 10.19 24.61
CA VAL A 314 29.18 11.41 24.09
C VAL A 314 27.86 11.69 24.83
N ALA A 315 27.25 10.67 25.44
CA ALA A 315 26.02 10.82 26.24
C ALA A 315 26.25 11.60 27.55
N GLU A 316 27.47 11.61 28.09
CA GLU A 316 27.81 12.36 29.31
C GLU A 316 27.99 13.87 29.10
N ARG A 317 28.09 14.36 27.85
CA ARG A 317 28.25 15.81 27.57
C ARG A 317 26.97 16.53 27.15
N ILE A 318 25.85 15.82 27.01
CA ILE A 318 24.54 16.40 26.63
C ILE A 318 23.56 16.27 27.80
N THR A 319 23.95 16.72 28.99
CA THR A 319 23.02 16.87 30.13
C THR A 319 22.96 18.34 30.54
N ALA A 320 22.19 19.10 29.76
CA ALA A 320 21.55 20.32 30.22
C ALA A 320 20.12 20.30 29.69
N GLY A 321 19.20 19.63 30.39
CA GLY A 321 17.76 19.79 30.14
C GLY A 321 16.85 18.59 30.41
N LEU A 322 17.32 17.35 30.32
CA LEU A 322 16.50 16.17 30.62
C LEU A 322 16.70 15.76 32.07
N ARG A 323 15.60 15.67 32.84
CA ARG A 323 15.62 15.18 34.22
C ARG A 323 16.33 13.82 34.27
N ARG A 324 17.26 13.67 35.22
CA ARG A 324 17.97 12.43 35.49
C ARG A 324 16.98 11.33 35.86
N GLY A 325 16.68 10.45 34.91
CA GLY A 325 15.88 9.26 35.15
C GLY A 325 15.36 8.66 33.85
N VAL A 326 16.05 7.62 33.37
CA VAL A 326 15.62 6.72 32.29
C VAL A 326 15.69 7.30 30.88
N ILE A 327 16.91 7.48 30.35
CA ILE A 327 17.13 7.76 28.93
C ILE A 327 16.93 6.44 28.15
N GLY A 328 15.75 6.26 27.55
CA GLY A 328 15.46 5.16 26.66
C GLY A 328 16.02 5.35 25.24
N PHE A 329 16.13 4.26 24.47
CA PHE A 329 16.72 4.26 23.11
C PHE A 329 15.99 5.17 22.09
N GLY A 330 14.74 5.56 22.32
CA GLY A 330 13.98 6.46 21.44
C GLY A 330 14.07 7.96 21.75
N GLU A 331 14.40 8.34 22.98
CA GLU A 331 14.45 9.76 23.39
C GLU A 331 15.67 10.48 22.79
N VAL A 332 16.78 9.76 22.62
CA VAL A 332 17.99 10.26 21.96
C VAL A 332 17.74 10.53 20.47
N GLU A 333 17.02 9.63 19.80
CA GLU A 333 16.70 9.75 18.38
C GLU A 333 15.70 10.89 18.14
N LEU A 334 14.66 11.00 18.97
CA LEU A 334 13.72 12.12 18.93
C LEU A 334 14.42 13.45 19.15
N LYS A 335 15.29 13.55 20.16
CA LYS A 335 16.05 14.78 20.42
C LYS A 335 16.88 15.18 19.19
N ALA A 336 17.56 14.24 18.55
CA ALA A 336 18.34 14.52 17.34
C ALA A 336 17.47 15.01 16.16
N ILE A 337 16.26 14.48 16.01
CA ILE A 337 15.28 14.96 15.02
C ILE A 337 14.83 16.39 15.35
N LEU A 338 14.48 16.64 16.61
CA LEU A 338 14.00 17.92 17.10
C LEU A 338 15.08 19.02 17.01
N ASP A 339 16.33 18.70 17.32
CA ASP A 339 17.48 19.60 17.15
C ASP A 339 17.64 19.98 15.65
N ARG A 340 17.50 19.03 14.72
CA ARG A 340 17.53 19.30 13.26
C ARG A 340 16.37 20.19 12.79
N LEU A 341 15.24 20.17 13.49
CA LEU A 341 14.09 21.02 13.21
C LEU A 341 14.17 22.38 13.90
N GLY A 342 15.16 22.60 14.77
CA GLY A 342 15.32 23.85 15.53
C GLY A 342 14.45 23.94 16.79
N ALA A 343 13.91 22.80 17.25
CA ALA A 343 13.07 22.77 18.45
C ALA A 343 13.90 23.02 19.71
N ARG A 344 13.29 23.65 20.71
CA ARG A 344 13.90 23.99 22.00
C ARG A 344 13.05 23.45 23.14
N TYR A 345 13.69 23.04 24.24
CA TYR A 345 12.96 22.75 25.47
C TYR A 345 12.22 24.00 25.95
N VAL A 346 11.03 23.79 26.50
CA VAL A 346 10.17 24.92 26.81
C VAL A 346 9.45 24.79 28.16
N HIS A 347 9.52 25.85 28.94
CA HIS A 347 8.67 26.06 30.10
C HIS A 347 7.80 27.28 29.79
N LEU A 348 6.67 27.07 29.11
CA LEU A 348 5.80 28.14 28.65
C LEU A 348 4.41 27.97 29.26
N PHE A 349 3.76 29.09 29.58
CA PHE A 349 2.49 29.24 30.31
C PHE A 349 2.61 29.11 31.84
N ALA A 350 2.84 30.25 32.50
CA ALA A 350 2.66 30.40 33.94
C ALA A 350 1.27 30.98 34.22
N LEU A 351 0.43 30.22 34.93
CA LEU A 351 -0.70 30.76 35.68
C LEU A 351 -0.29 30.83 37.17
N PRO A 352 -0.96 31.65 38.00
CA PRO A 352 -0.84 31.52 39.45
C PRO A 352 -1.15 30.06 39.81
N ASP A 353 -0.18 29.38 40.42
CA ASP A 353 -0.26 28.02 40.94
C ASP A 353 -0.34 26.85 39.93
N THR A 354 -0.19 27.09 38.62
CA THR A 354 0.01 25.99 37.64
C THR A 354 1.03 26.36 36.56
N ALA A 355 2.18 25.67 36.57
CA ALA A 355 3.12 25.67 35.46
C ALA A 355 2.77 24.48 34.54
N PHE A 356 2.21 24.75 33.37
CA PHE A 356 1.99 23.71 32.36
C PHE A 356 3.24 23.55 31.51
N LEU A 357 3.77 22.33 31.36
CA LEU A 357 5.07 22.10 30.73
C LEU A 357 4.95 21.28 29.45
N PHE A 358 5.35 21.83 28.30
CA PHE A 358 5.54 21.07 27.06
C PHE A 358 7.00 20.62 26.96
N ASP A 359 7.26 19.48 26.35
CA ASP A 359 8.63 18.97 26.26
C ASP A 359 9.46 19.80 25.28
N PHE A 360 8.88 20.23 24.16
CA PHE A 360 9.58 21.04 23.16
C PHE A 360 8.70 22.10 22.50
N CYS A 361 9.34 23.10 21.89
CA CYS A 361 8.73 24.18 21.12
C CYS A 361 9.52 24.48 19.85
N LEU A 362 8.82 24.74 18.75
CA LEU A 362 9.34 25.39 17.55
C LEU A 362 8.81 26.82 17.57
N PRO A 363 9.59 27.79 18.09
CA PRO A 363 9.08 29.12 18.43
C PRO A 363 8.63 29.91 17.20
N ASP A 364 9.38 29.81 16.10
CA ASP A 364 9.09 30.53 14.86
C ASP A 364 7.81 30.00 14.19
N ASP A 365 7.54 28.71 14.36
CA ASP A 365 6.36 28.02 13.85
C ASP A 365 5.19 28.01 14.86
N LYS A 366 5.36 28.57 16.07
CA LYS A 366 4.40 28.44 17.18
C LYS A 366 3.87 27.00 17.34
N ILE A 367 4.74 26.00 17.33
CA ILE A 367 4.35 24.60 17.58
C ILE A 367 4.90 24.16 18.93
N LEU A 368 4.05 23.53 19.74
CA LEU A 368 4.41 22.89 21.00
C LEU A 368 4.30 21.39 20.86
N ILE A 369 5.27 20.64 21.39
CA ILE A 369 5.34 19.19 21.28
C ILE A 369 5.35 18.60 22.69
N GLU A 370 4.39 17.71 22.95
CA GLU A 370 4.26 16.93 24.18
C GLU A 370 4.52 15.45 23.88
N VAL A 371 5.39 14.81 24.66
CA VAL A 371 5.73 13.40 24.57
C VAL A 371 5.04 12.65 25.70
N ARG A 372 4.12 11.74 25.35
CA ARG A 372 3.27 10.99 26.31
C ARG A 372 3.83 9.59 26.57
N GLY A 373 4.03 9.24 27.85
CA GLY A 373 4.56 7.93 28.29
C GLY A 373 3.56 7.07 29.09
N PRO A 374 3.90 5.80 29.38
CA PRO A 374 3.09 4.91 30.21
C PRO A 374 3.12 5.41 31.67
N GLY A 375 2.05 6.09 32.09
CA GLY A 375 1.95 6.76 33.40
C GLY A 375 0.96 7.92 33.49
N PHE A 376 0.28 8.26 32.39
CA PHE A 376 -0.82 9.23 32.39
C PHE A 376 -2.06 8.65 33.12
N ASN A 377 -2.18 8.89 34.43
CA ASN A 377 -3.38 8.56 35.22
C ASN A 377 -4.50 9.60 35.00
N GLY A 378 -5.76 9.23 35.29
CA GLY A 378 -6.98 9.99 34.92
C GLY A 378 -7.04 11.48 35.33
N ASP A 379 -6.44 11.87 36.45
CA ASP A 379 -6.39 13.27 36.94
C ASP A 379 -5.57 14.20 36.02
N THR A 380 -4.74 13.63 35.15
CA THR A 380 -3.87 14.34 34.20
C THR A 380 -4.63 14.81 32.94
N GLN A 381 -5.82 14.26 32.66
CA GLN A 381 -6.58 14.57 31.45
C GLN A 381 -7.22 15.98 31.50
N LEU A 382 -7.82 16.37 32.63
CA LEU A 382 -8.42 17.71 32.78
C LEU A 382 -7.36 18.82 32.71
N ARG A 383 -6.19 18.59 33.29
CA ARG A 383 -5.03 19.49 33.21
C ARG A 383 -4.44 19.56 31.80
N ALA A 384 -4.41 18.46 31.06
CA ALA A 384 -3.96 18.43 29.66
C ALA A 384 -4.92 19.19 28.72
N ILE A 385 -6.24 19.06 28.93
CA ILE A 385 -7.25 19.79 28.15
C ILE A 385 -7.10 21.31 28.32
N GLY A 386 -6.97 21.81 29.55
CA GLY A 386 -6.79 23.24 29.84
C GLY A 386 -5.50 23.81 29.25
N LYS A 387 -4.40 23.04 29.32
CA LYS A 387 -3.10 23.37 28.73
C LYS A 387 -3.16 23.49 27.20
N GLU A 388 -3.76 22.50 26.53
CA GLU A 388 -3.93 22.53 25.07
C GLU A 388 -4.82 23.70 24.63
N GLN A 389 -5.90 23.96 25.37
CA GLN A 389 -6.83 25.04 25.06
C GLN A 389 -6.17 26.42 25.18
N LEU A 390 -5.37 26.63 26.23
CA LEU A 390 -4.61 27.88 26.42
C LEU A 390 -3.54 28.07 25.34
N ALA A 391 -2.81 27.01 24.97
CA ALA A 391 -1.86 27.05 23.88
C ALA A 391 -2.54 27.43 22.54
N LYS A 392 -3.67 26.79 22.23
CA LYS A 392 -4.48 27.09 21.05
C LYS A 392 -4.99 28.53 21.05
N GLN A 393 -5.44 29.06 22.20
CA GLN A 393 -5.84 30.47 22.34
C GLN A 393 -4.70 31.45 22.06
N ARG A 394 -3.45 31.08 22.39
CA ARG A 394 -2.26 31.90 22.06
C ARG A 394 -1.71 31.64 20.65
N GLY A 395 -2.45 30.87 19.83
CA GLY A 395 -2.11 30.59 18.44
C GLY A 395 -1.03 29.53 18.27
N TYR A 396 -0.81 28.67 19.27
CA TYR A 396 0.10 27.55 19.16
C TYR A 396 -0.61 26.28 18.67
N LEU A 397 0.02 25.56 17.74
CA LEU A 397 -0.35 24.19 17.39
C LEU A 397 0.28 23.23 18.41
N VAL A 398 -0.53 22.37 19.02
CA VAL A 398 -0.03 21.36 19.98
C VAL A 398 0.03 20.00 19.32
N LEU A 399 1.20 19.35 19.35
CA LEU A 399 1.44 18.00 18.85
C LEU A 399 1.69 17.05 20.00
N ASN A 400 0.94 15.96 20.02
CA ASN A 400 1.07 14.89 21.02
C ASN A 400 1.74 13.68 20.36
N LEU A 401 2.94 13.31 20.83
CA LEU A 401 3.68 12.14 20.37
C LEU A 401 3.66 11.07 21.46
N TRP A 402 3.28 9.84 21.13
CA TRP A 402 3.33 8.75 22.11
C TRP A 402 4.72 8.10 22.12
N TRP A 403 5.26 7.86 23.31
CA TRP A 403 6.59 7.30 23.53
C TRP A 403 6.80 5.96 22.78
N VAL A 404 5.75 5.13 22.72
CA VAL A 404 5.76 3.86 21.96
C VAL A 404 6.01 4.11 20.46
N GLN A 405 5.39 5.14 19.88
CA GLN A 405 5.56 5.46 18.45
C GLN A 405 6.98 5.96 18.14
N ILE A 406 7.58 6.68 19.09
CA ILE A 406 8.92 7.24 18.95
C ILE A 406 9.97 6.12 18.95
N ILE A 407 9.82 5.12 19.81
CA ILE A 407 10.77 4.00 19.92
C ILE A 407 10.62 3.03 18.75
N GLU A 408 9.39 2.70 18.37
CA GLU A 408 9.16 1.68 17.34
C GLU A 408 9.41 2.22 15.92
N TYR A 409 9.21 3.52 15.68
CA TYR A 409 9.18 4.12 14.33
C TYR A 409 9.82 5.52 14.22
N PRO A 410 11.11 5.71 14.61
CA PRO A 410 11.76 7.03 14.68
C PRO A 410 11.84 7.75 13.32
N ASP A 411 12.15 7.05 12.23
CA ASP A 411 12.19 7.63 10.88
C ASP A 411 10.81 8.17 10.43
N THR A 412 9.74 7.51 10.87
CA THR A 412 8.36 7.90 10.56
C THR A 412 7.94 9.16 11.33
N ILE A 413 8.52 9.40 12.51
CA ILE A 413 8.29 10.61 13.31
C ILE A 413 8.93 11.84 12.67
N GLU A 414 10.16 11.75 12.16
CA GLU A 414 10.78 12.89 11.46
C GLU A 414 9.97 13.29 10.22
N GLU A 415 9.53 12.31 9.44
CA GLU A 415 8.66 12.51 8.29
C GLU A 415 7.32 13.16 8.67
N PHE A 416 6.71 12.68 9.75
CA PHE A 416 5.49 13.25 10.30
C PHE A 416 5.67 14.72 10.70
N LEU A 417 6.69 15.05 11.50
CA LEU A 417 6.95 16.41 11.97
C LEU A 417 7.24 17.37 10.82
N ARG A 418 8.07 16.97 9.84
CA ARG A 418 8.36 17.78 8.65
C ARG A 418 7.11 18.08 7.82
N ARG A 419 6.18 17.13 7.76
CA ARG A 419 4.89 17.30 7.06
C ARG A 419 3.98 18.27 7.79
N ILE A 420 3.84 18.12 9.11
CA ILE A 420 3.05 19.05 9.93
C ILE A 420 3.60 20.48 9.81
N LEU A 421 4.93 20.65 9.86
CA LEU A 421 5.57 21.95 9.69
C LEU A 421 5.27 22.58 8.32
N HIS A 422 5.40 21.80 7.24
CA HIS A 422 5.06 22.28 5.90
C HIS A 422 3.59 22.70 5.81
N ASN A 423 2.70 21.91 6.42
CA ASN A 423 1.28 22.19 6.45
C ASN A 423 0.94 23.43 7.29
N HIS A 424 1.61 23.60 8.42
CA HIS A 424 1.47 24.74 9.30
C HIS A 424 1.91 26.05 8.63
N ARG A 425 3.02 26.01 7.89
CA ARG A 425 3.56 27.18 7.17
C ARG A 425 2.74 27.58 5.95
N GLY A 426 1.82 26.74 5.47
CA GLY A 426 0.95 27.04 4.33
C GLY A 426 1.67 27.22 2.99
N GLU A 427 2.87 26.65 2.84
CA GLU A 427 3.73 26.84 1.67
C GLU A 427 3.29 25.96 0.48
N TYR A 428 2.08 26.16 -0.02
CA TYR A 428 1.56 25.36 -1.14
C TYR A 428 1.79 26.04 -2.47
N THR A 429 2.37 25.29 -3.41
CA THR A 429 2.47 25.71 -4.81
C THR A 429 1.44 24.95 -5.61
N PHE A 430 0.60 25.67 -6.36
CA PHE A 430 -0.27 25.05 -7.37
C PHE A 430 0.37 25.19 -8.74
N VAL A 431 0.30 24.12 -9.52
CA VAL A 431 0.83 24.01 -10.88
C VAL A 431 -0.23 23.49 -11.81
N GLU A 432 0.02 23.60 -13.10
CA GLU A 432 -0.94 23.27 -14.14
C GLU A 432 -0.49 22.00 -14.88
N ALA A 433 -1.20 20.90 -14.65
CA ALA A 433 -0.93 19.59 -15.22
C ALA A 433 -1.67 19.39 -16.55
N THR A 434 -0.93 19.07 -17.62
CA THR A 434 -1.50 18.93 -18.97
C THR A 434 -2.24 17.60 -19.13
N VAL A 435 -3.47 17.66 -19.62
CA VAL A 435 -4.25 16.50 -20.05
C VAL A 435 -3.69 15.97 -21.38
N VAL A 436 -3.08 14.80 -21.36
CA VAL A 436 -2.48 14.17 -22.56
C VAL A 436 -3.39 13.15 -23.23
N ALA A 437 -4.39 12.63 -22.52
CA ALA A 437 -5.41 11.75 -23.10
C ALA A 437 -6.71 11.80 -22.30
N VAL A 438 -7.83 11.91 -23.02
CA VAL A 438 -9.20 11.75 -22.50
C VAL A 438 -9.81 10.52 -23.19
N THR A 439 -10.37 9.59 -22.41
CA THR A 439 -11.03 8.39 -22.95
C THR A 439 -12.38 8.19 -22.27
N GLN A 440 -13.45 8.13 -23.06
CA GLN A 440 -14.77 7.77 -22.57
C GLN A 440 -14.90 6.26 -22.41
N GLY A 441 -15.63 5.83 -21.40
CA GLY A 441 -15.88 4.43 -21.12
C GLY A 441 -17.11 4.22 -20.25
N ARG A 442 -17.34 2.98 -19.83
CA ARG A 442 -18.43 2.61 -18.94
C ARG A 442 -17.93 1.81 -17.74
N THR A 443 -18.56 1.99 -16.59
CA THR A 443 -18.27 1.23 -15.38
C THR A 443 -18.45 -0.25 -15.66
N ARG A 444 -17.49 -1.01 -15.16
CA ARG A 444 -17.39 -2.45 -15.37
C ARG A 444 -18.24 -3.22 -14.35
N ALA A 445 -18.53 -2.64 -13.20
CA ALA A 445 -19.36 -3.20 -12.15
C ALA A 445 -20.00 -2.07 -11.35
N ASP A 446 -20.93 -2.42 -10.48
CA ASP A 446 -21.52 -1.45 -9.55
C ASP A 446 -20.41 -0.89 -8.65
N PHE A 447 -20.39 0.43 -8.46
CA PHE A 447 -19.27 1.12 -7.85
C PHE A 447 -19.75 2.17 -6.83
N ARG A 448 -19.35 2.02 -5.56
CA ARG A 448 -19.69 2.98 -4.49
C ARG A 448 -18.78 4.20 -4.51
N LEU A 449 -19.40 5.37 -4.58
CA LEU A 449 -18.71 6.65 -4.64
C LEU A 449 -18.69 7.30 -3.27
N TYR A 450 -17.58 7.95 -2.93
CA TYR A 450 -17.43 8.73 -1.71
C TYR A 450 -17.34 10.20 -2.08
N ASN A 451 -18.22 11.01 -1.50
CA ASN A 451 -18.16 12.46 -1.58
C ASN A 451 -17.90 13.05 -0.19
N ILE A 452 -17.12 14.13 -0.14
CA ILE A 452 -16.88 14.92 1.06
C ILE A 452 -17.21 16.38 0.74
N GLY A 453 -17.98 17.01 1.62
CA GLY A 453 -18.19 18.45 1.61
C GLY A 453 -17.10 19.15 2.40
N VAL A 454 -16.67 20.31 1.93
CA VAL A 454 -15.62 21.11 2.57
C VAL A 454 -16.15 22.52 2.74
N GLU A 455 -15.89 23.13 3.89
CA GLU A 455 -16.33 24.50 4.18
C GLU A 455 -15.83 25.52 3.14
N GLU A 456 -16.62 26.58 2.93
CA GLU A 456 -16.43 27.70 1.98
C GLU A 456 -16.66 27.38 0.50
N ASP A 457 -15.87 26.47 -0.08
CA ASP A 457 -15.81 26.32 -1.55
C ASP A 457 -15.85 24.87 -2.06
N GLU A 458 -16.13 23.90 -1.17
CA GLU A 458 -16.25 22.46 -1.46
C GLU A 458 -15.07 21.85 -2.26
N SER A 459 -13.92 22.54 -2.28
CA SER A 459 -12.73 22.10 -3.00
C SER A 459 -11.76 21.36 -2.09
N TYR A 460 -11.10 20.34 -2.63
CA TYR A 460 -10.01 19.67 -1.95
C TYR A 460 -9.05 19.02 -2.94
N VAL A 461 -7.82 18.77 -2.50
CA VAL A 461 -6.81 18.07 -3.30
C VAL A 461 -7.02 16.55 -3.20
N ALA A 462 -7.46 15.91 -4.28
CA ALA A 462 -7.58 14.46 -4.41
C ALA A 462 -6.65 13.90 -5.47
N ALA A 463 -5.89 12.86 -5.14
CA ALA A 463 -4.87 12.28 -6.01
C ALA A 463 -3.85 13.31 -6.55
N GLY A 464 -3.65 14.41 -5.82
CA GLY A 464 -2.77 15.51 -6.20
C GLY A 464 -3.41 16.58 -7.10
N VAL A 465 -4.65 16.40 -7.54
CA VAL A 465 -5.38 17.39 -8.37
C VAL A 465 -6.45 18.11 -7.57
N VAL A 466 -6.74 19.35 -7.94
CA VAL A 466 -7.84 20.11 -7.36
C VAL A 466 -9.14 19.61 -7.98
N SER A 467 -10.03 19.10 -7.12
CA SER A 467 -11.38 18.68 -7.50
C SER A 467 -12.39 19.27 -6.53
N HIS A 468 -13.63 19.40 -6.99
CA HIS A 468 -14.78 19.69 -6.16
C HIS A 468 -15.63 18.40 -6.09
N ASN A 469 -16.23 18.11 -4.94
CA ASN A 469 -17.08 16.93 -4.68
C ASN A 469 -16.72 15.60 -5.39
N CYS A 470 -16.17 14.65 -4.64
CA CYS A 470 -15.52 13.50 -5.25
C CYS A 470 -16.57 12.51 -5.74
N ARG A 471 -16.44 12.12 -7.00
CA ARG A 471 -17.17 10.98 -7.55
C ARG A 471 -16.20 10.00 -8.20
N PRO A 472 -15.38 9.26 -7.43
CA PRO A 472 -14.27 8.50 -8.01
C PRO A 472 -14.57 7.01 -8.19
N PRO A 473 -14.70 6.48 -9.42
CA PRO A 473 -14.56 5.06 -9.72
C PRO A 473 -13.10 4.58 -9.80
N SER A 474 -12.68 3.68 -8.90
CA SER A 474 -11.77 2.56 -9.26
C SER A 474 -11.45 1.56 -8.13
N ASN A 475 -11.79 0.29 -8.37
CA ASN A 475 -10.99 -0.84 -7.89
C ASN A 475 -9.87 -1.07 -8.92
N ARG A 476 -8.61 -0.90 -8.53
CA ARG A 476 -7.45 -1.23 -9.37
C ARG A 476 -7.06 -2.71 -9.19
N ASN A 477 -6.32 -3.25 -10.15
CA ASN A 477 -5.69 -4.56 -10.00
C ASN A 477 -4.56 -4.50 -8.93
N PRO A 478 -4.23 -5.63 -8.27
CA PRO A 478 -3.07 -5.69 -7.39
C PRO A 478 -1.78 -5.41 -8.15
N GLU A 479 -0.84 -4.76 -7.46
CA GLU A 479 0.49 -4.49 -8.01
C GLU A 479 1.44 -5.67 -7.74
N ALA A 480 2.57 -5.70 -8.46
CA ALA A 480 3.48 -6.84 -8.45
C ALA A 480 4.09 -7.11 -7.06
N ASP A 481 4.35 -6.07 -6.28
CA ASP A 481 4.82 -6.16 -4.90
C ASP A 481 3.76 -6.79 -3.96
N GLU A 482 2.49 -6.44 -4.16
CA GLU A 482 1.36 -6.99 -3.40
C GLU A 482 1.17 -8.48 -3.68
N LEU A 483 1.29 -8.88 -4.96
CA LEU A 483 1.25 -10.28 -5.39
C LEU A 483 2.45 -11.06 -4.83
N ALA A 484 3.67 -10.53 -4.98
CA ALA A 484 4.88 -11.19 -4.50
C ALA A 484 4.88 -11.37 -2.98
N THR A 485 4.40 -10.38 -2.23
CA THR A 485 4.27 -10.47 -0.77
C THR A 485 3.27 -11.56 -0.35
N CYS A 486 2.20 -11.73 -1.13
CA CYS A 486 1.13 -12.66 -0.80
C CYS A 486 1.38 -14.09 -1.31
N ALA A 487 2.29 -14.26 -2.28
CA ALA A 487 2.57 -15.54 -2.94
C ALA A 487 3.03 -16.66 -1.97
N PRO A 488 3.91 -16.43 -0.97
CA PRO A 488 4.30 -17.48 -0.03
C PRO A 488 3.12 -18.06 0.77
N PHE A 489 2.13 -17.22 1.08
CA PHE A 489 0.93 -17.68 1.79
C PHE A 489 0.05 -18.56 0.92
N LEU A 490 -0.15 -18.17 -0.35
CA LEU A 490 -0.88 -19.00 -1.30
C LEU A 490 -0.14 -20.33 -1.55
N ALA A 491 1.19 -20.28 -1.65
CA ALA A 491 2.02 -21.48 -1.79
C ALA A 491 1.85 -22.43 -0.60
N ALA A 492 1.86 -21.90 0.62
CA ALA A 492 1.64 -22.67 1.84
C ALA A 492 0.22 -23.26 1.92
N GLN A 493 -0.81 -22.53 1.47
CA GLN A 493 -2.17 -23.08 1.37
C GLN A 493 -2.24 -24.24 0.37
N LEU A 494 -1.66 -24.07 -0.82
CA LEU A 494 -1.62 -25.11 -1.85
C LEU A 494 -0.81 -26.34 -1.40
N ALA A 495 0.23 -26.13 -0.57
CA ALA A 495 1.01 -27.21 0.04
C ALA A 495 0.15 -28.10 0.94
N VAL A 496 -0.75 -27.49 1.72
CA VAL A 496 -1.65 -28.19 2.63
C VAL A 496 -2.80 -28.85 1.87
N LEU A 497 -3.39 -28.14 0.91
CA LEU A 497 -4.53 -28.62 0.13
C LEU A 497 -4.17 -29.74 -0.85
N GLN A 498 -2.93 -29.72 -1.38
CA GLN A 498 -2.44 -30.64 -2.41
C GLN A 498 -3.45 -30.89 -3.55
N PRO A 499 -3.96 -29.83 -4.20
CA PRO A 499 -5.02 -29.99 -5.18
C PRO A 499 -4.56 -30.80 -6.38
N LYS A 500 -5.51 -31.47 -7.03
CA LYS A 500 -5.32 -32.14 -8.32
C LYS A 500 -5.71 -31.24 -9.48
N VAL A 501 -6.64 -30.30 -9.24
CA VAL A 501 -7.10 -29.32 -10.21
C VAL A 501 -7.13 -27.93 -9.57
N VAL A 502 -6.63 -26.93 -10.30
CA VAL A 502 -6.70 -25.52 -9.92
C VAL A 502 -7.49 -24.76 -10.99
N LEU A 503 -8.61 -24.17 -10.62
CA LEU A 503 -9.40 -23.29 -11.49
C LEU A 503 -9.00 -21.82 -11.24
N ALA A 504 -8.29 -21.21 -12.18
CA ALA A 504 -7.83 -19.83 -12.06
C ALA A 504 -8.85 -18.86 -12.69
N LEU A 505 -9.38 -17.94 -11.88
CA LEU A 505 -10.42 -17.00 -12.28
C LEU A 505 -9.82 -15.66 -12.72
N GLY A 506 -9.86 -15.39 -14.04
CA GLY A 506 -9.42 -14.12 -14.61
C GLY A 506 -7.92 -14.03 -14.91
N SER A 507 -7.54 -12.96 -15.60
CA SER A 507 -6.18 -12.79 -16.12
C SER A 507 -5.14 -12.66 -15.01
N ILE A 508 -5.40 -11.93 -13.92
CA ILE A 508 -4.40 -11.69 -12.87
C ILE A 508 -4.07 -12.98 -12.13
N ALA A 509 -5.08 -13.73 -11.69
CA ALA A 509 -4.87 -15.03 -11.05
C ALA A 509 -4.10 -15.97 -11.96
N THR A 510 -4.55 -16.10 -13.22
CA THR A 510 -3.92 -16.96 -14.24
C THR A 510 -2.46 -16.59 -14.49
N GLN A 511 -2.18 -15.32 -14.78
CA GLN A 511 -0.84 -14.83 -15.13
C GLN A 511 0.12 -14.94 -13.94
N THR A 512 -0.37 -14.71 -12.72
CA THR A 512 0.41 -14.84 -11.50
C THR A 512 0.80 -16.30 -11.26
N LEU A 513 -0.16 -17.22 -11.35
CA LEU A 513 0.07 -18.65 -11.12
C LEU A 513 0.95 -19.29 -12.21
N LEU A 514 0.71 -18.94 -13.48
CA LEU A 514 1.48 -19.48 -14.62
C LEU A 514 2.77 -18.69 -14.91
N LYS A 515 3.04 -17.61 -14.17
CA LYS A 515 4.19 -16.71 -14.38
C LYS A 515 4.33 -16.24 -15.85
N THR A 516 3.20 -15.90 -16.48
CA THR A 516 3.12 -15.48 -17.88
C THR A 516 2.51 -14.09 -18.03
N ARG A 517 2.72 -13.47 -19.19
CA ARG A 517 2.04 -12.21 -19.59
C ARG A 517 0.98 -12.42 -20.66
N GLU A 518 0.75 -13.67 -21.09
CA GLU A 518 -0.23 -13.98 -22.12
C GLU A 518 -1.66 -13.59 -21.69
N PRO A 519 -2.49 -13.07 -22.61
CA PRO A 519 -3.87 -12.72 -22.31
C PRO A 519 -4.72 -13.97 -22.06
N ILE A 520 -5.71 -13.86 -21.15
CA ILE A 520 -6.57 -14.98 -20.76
C ILE A 520 -7.27 -15.66 -21.94
N GLY A 521 -7.65 -14.90 -22.98
CA GLY A 521 -8.29 -15.44 -24.17
C GLY A 521 -7.45 -16.51 -24.89
N LYS A 522 -6.12 -16.42 -24.81
CA LYS A 522 -5.21 -17.46 -25.32
C LYS A 522 -5.01 -18.59 -24.31
N LEU A 523 -5.11 -18.33 -23.01
CA LEU A 523 -4.78 -19.30 -21.96
C LEU A 523 -5.95 -20.22 -21.59
N ARG A 524 -7.19 -19.75 -21.68
CA ARG A 524 -8.38 -20.54 -21.32
C ARG A 524 -8.67 -21.70 -22.27
N GLY A 525 -9.51 -22.64 -21.83
CA GLY A 525 -9.94 -23.80 -22.64
C GLY A 525 -8.89 -24.90 -22.81
N ARG A 526 -7.74 -24.81 -22.13
CA ARG A 526 -6.66 -25.81 -22.17
C ARG A 526 -6.10 -26.08 -20.77
N LEU A 527 -5.49 -27.24 -20.61
CA LEU A 527 -4.80 -27.65 -19.38
C LEU A 527 -3.39 -27.05 -19.35
N HIS A 528 -2.99 -26.51 -18.21
CA HIS A 528 -1.62 -26.05 -17.97
C HIS A 528 -0.99 -26.89 -16.84
N PRO A 529 0.24 -27.37 -17.00
CA PRO A 529 0.96 -28.02 -15.91
C PRO A 529 1.12 -27.06 -14.71
N PHE A 530 0.82 -27.53 -13.49
CA PHE A 530 0.94 -26.73 -12.28
C PHE A 530 1.34 -27.59 -11.08
N GLY A 531 2.65 -27.85 -10.92
CA GLY A 531 3.13 -28.81 -9.92
C GLY A 531 2.63 -30.22 -10.21
N SER A 532 2.06 -30.89 -9.20
CA SER A 532 1.34 -32.17 -9.36
C SER A 532 -0.09 -32.01 -9.88
N ALA A 533 -0.59 -30.77 -9.94
CA ALA A 533 -1.94 -30.43 -10.39
C ALA A 533 -1.96 -30.03 -11.86
N VAL A 534 -3.17 -29.86 -12.38
CA VAL A 534 -3.43 -29.11 -13.62
C VAL A 534 -4.13 -27.79 -13.30
N LEU A 535 -3.70 -26.71 -13.95
CA LEU A 535 -4.34 -25.40 -13.87
C LEU A 535 -5.18 -25.14 -15.11
N ILE A 536 -6.43 -24.73 -14.89
CA ILE A 536 -7.40 -24.40 -15.93
C ILE A 536 -7.80 -22.92 -15.77
N PRO A 537 -7.40 -22.05 -16.70
CA PRO A 537 -7.83 -20.66 -16.70
C PRO A 537 -9.27 -20.54 -17.19
N THR A 538 -10.06 -19.70 -16.54
CA THR A 538 -11.38 -19.29 -17.04
C THR A 538 -11.68 -17.83 -16.72
N PHE A 539 -12.77 -17.31 -17.25
CA PHE A 539 -13.20 -15.94 -16.98
C PHE A 539 -13.58 -15.75 -15.52
N HIS A 540 -13.16 -14.62 -14.95
CA HIS A 540 -13.61 -14.24 -13.61
C HIS A 540 -15.14 -14.06 -13.61
N PRO A 541 -15.88 -14.52 -12.59
CA PRO A 541 -17.33 -14.33 -12.51
C PRO A 541 -17.74 -12.86 -12.64
N ALA A 542 -16.98 -11.95 -12.02
CA ALA A 542 -17.16 -10.52 -12.23
C ALA A 542 -17.09 -10.13 -13.72
N PHE A 543 -16.15 -10.68 -14.54
CA PHE A 543 -16.09 -10.45 -15.99
C PHE A 543 -17.36 -10.93 -16.71
N LEU A 544 -17.88 -12.10 -16.37
CA LEU A 544 -19.12 -12.66 -16.94
C LEU A 544 -20.34 -11.83 -16.55
N LEU A 545 -20.36 -11.28 -15.34
CA LEU A 545 -21.36 -10.29 -14.94
C LEU A 545 -21.22 -9.01 -15.76
N ARG A 546 -20.01 -8.59 -16.16
CA ARG A 546 -19.84 -7.40 -17.03
C ARG A 546 -20.23 -7.65 -18.47
N ASN A 547 -19.98 -8.86 -18.96
CA ASN A 547 -20.21 -9.27 -20.35
C ASN A 547 -21.22 -10.43 -20.35
N PRO A 548 -22.53 -10.15 -20.20
CA PRO A 548 -23.56 -11.19 -20.05
C PRO A 548 -23.85 -11.96 -21.35
N GLY A 549 -23.11 -11.70 -22.43
CA GLY A 549 -23.27 -12.37 -23.71
C GLY A 549 -23.20 -13.91 -23.57
N PRO A 550 -24.07 -14.65 -24.30
CA PRO A 550 -24.15 -16.10 -24.18
C PRO A 550 -22.84 -16.80 -24.56
N GLU A 551 -22.04 -16.19 -25.44
CA GLU A 551 -20.74 -16.69 -25.86
C GLU A 551 -19.76 -16.84 -24.67
N TYR A 552 -19.53 -15.78 -23.89
CA TYR A 552 -18.59 -15.83 -22.76
C TYR A 552 -19.06 -16.76 -21.64
N ARG A 553 -20.38 -16.84 -21.42
CA ARG A 553 -20.97 -17.79 -20.47
C ARG A 553 -20.76 -19.24 -20.93
N ARG A 554 -21.00 -19.52 -22.21
CA ARG A 554 -20.75 -20.84 -22.80
C ARG A 554 -19.28 -21.22 -22.68
N MET A 555 -18.38 -20.30 -23.02
CA MET A 555 -16.94 -20.47 -22.86
C MET A 555 -16.55 -20.80 -21.40
N ALA A 556 -17.00 -20.02 -20.42
CA ALA A 556 -16.71 -20.29 -19.02
C ALA A 556 -17.29 -21.63 -18.54
N TRP A 557 -18.47 -22.00 -19.04
CA TRP A 557 -19.07 -23.30 -18.76
C TRP A 557 -18.30 -24.47 -19.37
N GLU A 558 -17.76 -24.33 -20.59
CA GLU A 558 -16.85 -25.32 -21.19
C GLU A 558 -15.58 -25.51 -20.35
N ASP A 559 -14.97 -24.42 -19.88
CA ASP A 559 -13.79 -24.47 -19.01
C ASP A 559 -14.12 -25.18 -17.68
N LEU A 560 -15.31 -24.95 -17.14
CA LEU A 560 -15.74 -25.56 -15.90
C LEU A 560 -16.05 -27.06 -16.06
N LYS A 561 -16.66 -27.46 -17.18
CA LYS A 561 -16.81 -28.88 -17.55
C LYS A 561 -15.46 -29.56 -17.71
N LEU A 562 -14.45 -28.87 -18.25
CA LEU A 562 -13.09 -29.39 -18.33
C LEU A 562 -12.51 -29.58 -16.93
N ALA A 563 -12.68 -28.61 -16.03
CA ALA A 563 -12.25 -28.72 -14.64
C ALA A 563 -12.94 -29.87 -13.90
N LYS A 564 -14.25 -30.05 -14.08
CA LYS A 564 -14.99 -31.18 -13.48
C LYS A 564 -14.50 -32.53 -14.01
N ARG A 565 -14.29 -32.64 -15.33
CA ARG A 565 -13.75 -33.86 -15.95
C ARG A 565 -12.37 -34.22 -15.40
N GLU A 566 -11.48 -33.24 -15.26
CA GLU A 566 -10.16 -33.46 -14.69
C GLU A 566 -10.22 -33.78 -13.19
N TYR A 567 -11.12 -33.15 -12.45
CA TYR A 567 -11.37 -33.44 -11.05
C TYR A 567 -11.81 -34.90 -10.87
N ASP A 568 -12.81 -35.35 -11.64
CA ASP A 568 -13.32 -36.72 -11.58
C ASP A 568 -12.28 -37.76 -12.02
N ARG A 569 -11.51 -37.45 -13.06
CA ARG A 569 -10.47 -38.33 -13.59
C ARG A 569 -9.32 -38.53 -12.62
N ARG A 570 -8.97 -37.47 -11.89
CA ARG A 570 -7.79 -37.45 -11.00
C ARG A 570 -8.15 -37.82 -9.57
N ARG A 571 -9.42 -37.72 -9.17
CA ARG A 571 -9.93 -38.23 -7.90
C ARG A 571 -9.71 -39.74 -7.88
N THR A 572 -8.71 -40.18 -7.11
CA THR A 572 -8.51 -41.60 -6.81
C THR A 572 -9.68 -42.02 -5.93
N ARG A 573 -10.26 -43.19 -6.22
CA ARG A 573 -11.14 -43.86 -5.25
C ARG A 573 -10.37 -44.13 -3.95
#